data_AF-A0AAV9NBD5-F1
#
_entry.id   AF-A0AAV9NBD5-F1
#
_cell.length_a   1.000
_cell.length_b   1.000
_cell.length_c   1.000
_cell.angle_alpha   90.00
_cell.angle_beta   90.00
_cell.angle_gamma   90.00
#
_symmetry.space_group_name_H-M   'P 1'
#
loop_
_entity.id
_entity.type
_entity.pdbx_description
1 polymer ?
#
loop_
_entity_poly.entity_id
_entity_poly.type
_entity_poly.pdbx_seq_one_letter_code
_entity_poly.pdbx_strand_id
1 'polypeptide(L)'
;MKRLDLRLPVGPSSGGIVGLTKLNYPDKAVASFFKPASQKPPDQLIWKIFKESLIMGRYEPSGAPSNVPQDVNDSEDIRSIKIAAFDLDDTLITANSGNKWARHANSWKWWDGSVPARLKQLYSEGYLVIIMSNQGNVIPKAESKSLANLKACISSVLRQLDLPIHFYAATIQDRYRKPRTGMWEKLLDDLQLYGAVDMDNSFYVGDAGGREKTETRPKDHSNCDR
;
A
#
# COMPACT_ATOMS: atom_id res chain seq x y z
N MET A 1 -0.07 -25.29 -8.23
CA MET A 1 0.02 -23.86 -7.83
C MET A 1 0.56 -23.09 -9.03
N LYS A 2 -0.25 -22.26 -9.69
CA LYS A 2 0.14 -21.58 -10.94
C LYS A 2 1.18 -20.50 -10.62
N ARG A 3 2.38 -20.63 -11.21
CA ARG A 3 3.39 -19.57 -11.29
C ARG A 3 2.77 -18.43 -12.10
N LEU A 4 2.74 -17.20 -11.57
CA LEU A 4 2.53 -16.02 -12.40
C LEU A 4 3.86 -15.77 -13.13
N ASP A 5 3.90 -16.06 -14.43
CA ASP A 5 5.04 -15.76 -15.30
C ASP A 5 4.93 -14.30 -15.74
N LEU A 6 5.93 -13.48 -15.41
CA LEU A 6 5.96 -12.03 -15.64
C LEU A 6 6.67 -11.64 -16.96
N ARG A 7 6.72 -12.54 -17.94
CA ARG A 7 7.29 -12.22 -19.26
C ARG A 7 6.23 -11.62 -20.17
N LEU A 8 6.40 -10.34 -20.51
CA LEU A 8 5.65 -9.70 -21.59
C LEU A 8 6.03 -10.31 -22.95
N PRO A 9 5.08 -10.52 -23.87
CA PRO A 9 5.39 -10.95 -25.23
C PRO A 9 6.05 -9.80 -26.02
N VAL A 10 7.16 -10.11 -26.68
CA VAL A 10 7.77 -9.27 -27.72
C VAL A 10 6.94 -9.38 -29.00
N GLY A 11 6.26 -8.31 -29.37
CA GLY A 11 5.59 -8.13 -30.66
C GLY A 11 6.49 -7.44 -31.69
N PRO A 12 6.24 -7.64 -33.00
CA PRO A 12 7.24 -7.45 -34.04
C PRO A 12 7.47 -5.99 -34.45
N SER A 13 8.70 -5.73 -34.88
CA SER A 13 9.14 -4.52 -35.55
C SER A 13 8.53 -4.37 -36.94
N SER A 14 7.87 -3.26 -37.23
CA SER A 14 7.67 -2.77 -38.60
C SER A 14 7.60 -1.25 -38.60
N GLY A 15 8.47 -0.64 -39.41
CA GLY A 15 8.55 0.80 -39.61
C GLY A 15 7.41 1.37 -40.44
N GLY A 16 7.20 2.68 -40.29
CA GLY A 16 6.28 3.48 -41.09
C GLY A 16 6.30 4.92 -40.62
N ILE A 17 6.96 5.79 -41.38
CA ILE A 17 6.99 7.24 -41.18
C ILE A 17 5.77 7.84 -41.88
N VAL A 18 4.87 8.51 -41.14
CA VAL A 18 3.98 9.57 -41.69
C VAL A 18 3.73 10.61 -40.59
N GLY A 19 3.86 11.89 -40.95
CA GLY A 19 4.00 13.00 -40.01
C GLY A 19 2.72 13.72 -39.55
N LEU A 20 2.99 14.71 -38.69
CA LEU A 20 2.24 15.92 -38.33
C LEU A 20 0.93 15.78 -37.54
N THR A 21 1.02 16.06 -36.24
CA THR A 21 0.33 17.20 -35.61
C THR A 21 0.98 17.47 -34.24
N LYS A 22 1.50 18.69 -34.03
CA LYS A 22 2.04 19.11 -32.74
C LYS A 22 0.89 19.28 -31.76
N LEU A 23 0.77 18.36 -30.81
CA LEU A 23 -0.01 18.58 -29.59
C LEU A 23 0.79 19.51 -28.68
N ASN A 24 0.32 20.75 -28.53
CA ASN A 24 0.81 21.70 -27.56
C ASN A 24 0.52 21.18 -26.14
N TYR A 25 1.53 20.67 -25.46
CA TYR A 25 1.52 20.58 -24.00
C TYR A 25 2.04 21.92 -23.45
N PRO A 26 1.30 22.63 -22.61
CA PRO A 26 1.85 23.80 -21.93
C PRO A 26 2.92 23.34 -20.93
N ASP A 27 4.14 23.86 -21.10
CA ASP A 27 5.26 23.69 -20.17
C ASP A 27 4.88 24.20 -18.77
N LYS A 28 4.51 23.27 -17.88
CA LYS A 28 4.29 23.50 -16.44
C LYS A 28 5.60 23.74 -15.67
N ALA A 29 6.67 24.21 -16.32
CA ALA A 29 8.01 24.24 -15.76
C ALA A 29 8.48 25.59 -15.19
N VAL A 30 7.71 26.68 -15.27
CA VAL A 30 8.21 28.01 -14.82
C VAL A 30 7.30 28.83 -13.91
N ALA A 31 6.12 28.33 -13.51
CA ALA A 31 5.18 29.10 -12.67
C ALA A 31 5.19 28.73 -11.16
N SER A 32 6.34 28.32 -10.60
CA SER A 32 6.42 27.90 -9.19
C SER A 32 7.35 28.75 -8.30
N PHE A 33 7.74 29.95 -8.72
CA PHE A 33 8.72 30.77 -7.97
C PHE A 33 8.14 31.86 -7.06
N PHE A 34 6.83 32.05 -7.00
CA PHE A 34 6.19 32.96 -6.05
C PHE A 34 4.87 32.37 -5.52
N LYS A 35 4.95 31.42 -4.59
CA LYS A 35 3.84 31.13 -3.67
C LYS A 35 4.28 31.50 -2.25
N PRO A 36 3.55 32.38 -1.54
CA PRO A 36 3.84 32.67 -0.14
C PRO A 36 3.90 31.38 0.67
N ALA A 37 4.84 31.31 1.62
CA ALA A 37 4.99 30.20 2.55
C ALA A 37 3.81 30.14 3.55
N SER A 38 2.59 29.86 3.08
CA SER A 38 1.42 29.69 3.96
C SER A 38 0.23 28.99 3.30
N GLN A 39 0.45 28.14 2.28
CA GLN A 39 -0.56 27.20 1.79
C GLN A 39 0.11 25.90 1.35
N LYS A 40 0.83 25.24 2.28
CA LYS A 40 1.07 23.81 2.08
C LYS A 40 -0.32 23.17 2.02
N PRO A 41 -0.67 22.41 0.97
CA PRO A 41 -1.89 21.61 1.03
C PRO A 41 -1.86 20.79 2.33
N PRO A 42 -3.01 20.61 3.01
CA PRO A 42 -3.07 19.86 4.26
C PRO A 42 -2.32 18.54 4.11
N ASP A 43 -1.62 18.12 5.16
CA ASP A 43 -0.83 16.88 5.11
C ASP A 43 -1.74 15.76 4.63
N GLN A 44 -1.44 15.24 3.43
CA GLN A 44 -2.23 14.21 2.76
C GLN A 44 -2.23 12.90 3.55
N LEU A 45 -1.45 12.82 4.62
CA LEU A 45 -1.26 11.67 5.47
C LEU A 45 -1.78 11.93 6.89
N ILE A 46 -2.82 11.19 7.27
CA ILE A 46 -3.42 11.24 8.60
C ILE A 46 -2.98 10.01 9.41
N TRP A 47 -2.53 10.24 10.64
CA TRP A 47 -2.10 9.19 11.56
C TRP A 47 -3.02 9.08 12.76
N LYS A 48 -3.36 7.85 13.17
CA LYS A 48 -4.11 7.57 14.40
C LYS A 48 -3.53 6.36 15.12
N ILE A 49 -3.61 6.36 16.44
CA ILE A 49 -3.32 5.19 17.26
C ILE A 49 -4.64 4.76 17.88
N PHE A 50 -5.01 3.49 17.69
CA PHE A 50 -6.25 2.90 18.19
C PHE A 50 -5.93 1.87 19.27
N LYS A 51 -6.62 2.00 20.42
CA LYS A 51 -6.46 1.13 21.60
C LYS A 51 -5.00 0.86 21.98
N GLU A 52 -4.13 1.86 21.81
CA GLU A 52 -2.70 1.81 22.16
C GLU A 52 -1.90 0.65 21.52
N SER A 53 -2.43 -0.01 20.51
CA SER A 53 -1.90 -1.28 19.97
C SER A 53 -1.95 -1.35 18.44
N LEU A 54 -2.75 -0.49 17.82
CA LEU A 54 -2.93 -0.43 16.37
C LEU A 54 -2.57 0.96 15.86
N ILE A 55 -1.51 1.06 15.07
CA ILE A 55 -1.13 2.27 14.35
C ILE A 55 -1.87 2.26 13.02
N MET A 56 -2.48 3.39 12.67
CA MET A 56 -3.25 3.55 11.44
C MET A 56 -2.75 4.78 10.69
N GLY A 57 -2.56 4.63 9.39
CA GLY A 57 -2.21 5.70 8.46
C GLY A 57 -3.21 5.74 7.30
N ARG A 58 -3.68 6.92 6.92
CA ARG A 58 -4.49 7.13 5.72
C ARG A 58 -3.82 8.16 4.84
N TYR A 59 -3.47 7.77 3.63
CA TYR A 59 -2.93 8.69 2.63
C TYR A 59 -3.96 8.94 1.55
N GLU A 60 -4.26 10.21 1.27
CA GLU A 60 -5.20 10.65 0.25
C GLU A 60 -4.56 11.79 -0.58
N PRO A 61 -3.98 11.48 -1.75
CA PRO A 61 -3.43 12.51 -2.61
C PRO A 61 -4.53 13.39 -3.19
N SER A 62 -4.24 14.69 -3.30
CA SER A 62 -5.20 15.69 -3.74
C SER A 62 -5.68 15.41 -5.18
N GLY A 63 -6.99 15.21 -5.35
CA GLY A 63 -7.61 14.97 -6.65
C GLY A 63 -7.59 13.52 -7.14
N ALA A 64 -7.13 12.57 -6.31
CA ALA A 64 -7.30 11.16 -6.63
C ALA A 64 -8.77 10.73 -6.43
N PRO A 65 -9.36 9.96 -7.36
CA PRO A 65 -10.72 9.46 -7.20
C PRO A 65 -10.83 8.51 -6.01
N SER A 66 -11.90 8.59 -5.22
CA SER A 66 -12.15 7.58 -4.19
C SER A 66 -12.71 6.31 -4.83
N ASN A 67 -12.06 5.17 -4.63
CA ASN A 67 -12.63 3.86 -4.95
C ASN A 67 -13.61 3.36 -3.86
N VAL A 68 -13.79 4.11 -2.77
CA VAL A 68 -14.83 3.84 -1.76
C VAL A 68 -16.12 4.55 -2.21
N PRO A 69 -17.25 3.84 -2.40
CA PRO A 69 -18.53 4.46 -2.73
C PRO A 69 -18.99 5.41 -1.63
N GLN A 70 -19.64 6.52 -2.00
CA GLN A 70 -20.13 7.50 -1.02
C GLN A 70 -21.48 7.13 -0.39
N ASP A 71 -22.28 6.27 -1.05
CA ASP A 71 -23.61 5.86 -0.56
C ASP A 71 -23.80 4.34 -0.72
N VAL A 72 -23.72 3.60 0.39
CA VAL A 72 -23.87 2.12 0.43
C VAL A 72 -25.33 1.64 0.56
N ASN A 73 -26.32 2.53 0.45
CA ASN A 73 -27.70 2.22 0.89
C ASN A 73 -28.76 1.95 -0.19
N ASP A 74 -28.53 2.13 -1.50
CA ASP A 74 -29.67 2.19 -2.46
C ASP A 74 -29.51 1.41 -3.79
N SER A 75 -28.81 0.27 -3.85
CA SER A 75 -28.95 -0.60 -5.04
C SER A 75 -28.80 -2.07 -4.71
N GLU A 76 -29.57 -2.96 -5.31
CA GLU A 76 -29.49 -4.42 -5.10
C GLU A 76 -28.17 -5.07 -5.59
N ASP A 77 -27.20 -4.26 -6.04
CA ASP A 77 -25.86 -4.66 -6.51
C ASP A 77 -24.77 -4.58 -5.40
N ILE A 78 -25.14 -4.76 -4.12
CA ILE A 78 -24.30 -4.48 -2.91
C ILE A 78 -23.10 -5.44 -2.70
N ARG A 79 -22.39 -5.91 -3.73
CA ARG A 79 -21.15 -6.70 -3.55
C ARG A 79 -20.13 -6.45 -4.66
N SER A 80 -19.46 -5.29 -4.65
CA SER A 80 -18.53 -4.93 -5.73
C SER A 80 -17.19 -4.32 -5.27
N ILE A 81 -16.93 -4.22 -3.96
CA ILE A 81 -15.66 -3.64 -3.49
C ILE A 81 -14.57 -4.69 -3.44
N LYS A 82 -13.57 -4.53 -4.31
CA LYS A 82 -12.39 -5.38 -4.36
C LYS A 82 -11.27 -4.78 -3.51
N ILE A 83 -10.68 -5.59 -2.65
CA ILE A 83 -9.56 -5.20 -1.80
C ILE A 83 -8.30 -5.98 -2.20
N ALA A 84 -7.24 -5.24 -2.49
CA ALA A 84 -5.89 -5.78 -2.65
C ALA A 84 -5.10 -5.40 -1.40
N ALA A 85 -4.96 -6.35 -0.48
CA ALA A 85 -4.26 -6.13 0.78
C ALA A 85 -2.87 -6.79 0.75
N PHE A 86 -1.90 -6.15 1.40
CA PHE A 86 -0.50 -6.55 1.36
C PHE A 86 0.13 -6.50 2.76
N ASP A 87 1.05 -7.41 3.04
CA ASP A 87 2.08 -7.16 4.06
C ASP A 87 3.07 -6.08 3.57
N LEU A 88 3.90 -5.57 4.47
CA LEU A 88 4.89 -4.55 4.17
C LEU A 88 6.28 -5.15 3.97
N ASP A 89 6.83 -5.78 5.01
CA ASP A 89 8.23 -6.15 5.10
C ASP A 89 8.47 -7.45 4.31
N ASP A 90 9.50 -7.49 3.47
CA ASP A 90 9.79 -8.59 2.54
C ASP A 90 8.67 -8.91 1.53
N THR A 91 7.66 -8.04 1.44
CA THR A 91 6.52 -8.13 0.52
C THR A 91 6.48 -6.93 -0.44
N LEU A 92 6.28 -5.72 0.09
CA LEU A 92 6.30 -4.49 -0.70
C LEU A 92 7.69 -3.86 -0.69
N ILE A 93 8.36 -3.92 0.46
CA ILE A 93 9.68 -3.31 0.67
C ILE A 93 10.63 -4.31 1.32
N THR A 94 11.92 -4.08 1.14
CA THR A 94 12.99 -4.74 1.91
C THR A 94 13.90 -3.67 2.48
N ALA A 95 14.62 -3.99 3.56
CA ALA A 95 15.69 -3.13 4.06
C ALA A 95 16.74 -2.90 2.96
N ASN A 96 17.26 -1.67 2.88
CA ASN A 96 18.34 -1.33 1.95
C ASN A 96 19.75 -1.66 2.48
N SER A 97 19.83 -2.11 3.74
CA SER A 97 21.05 -2.51 4.44
C SER A 97 20.91 -3.97 4.87
N GLY A 98 21.99 -4.62 5.31
CA GLY A 98 21.95 -5.98 5.86
C GLY A 98 21.13 -6.15 7.16
N ASN A 99 20.37 -5.12 7.55
CA ASN A 99 19.39 -5.21 8.62
C ASN A 99 18.16 -6.00 8.15
N LYS A 100 17.50 -6.68 9.08
CA LYS A 100 16.31 -7.47 8.78
C LYS A 100 15.07 -6.62 8.41
N TRP A 101 14.98 -5.39 8.89
CA TRP A 101 13.81 -4.52 8.67
C TRP A 101 14.21 -3.08 8.40
N ALA A 102 13.37 -2.38 7.63
CA ALA A 102 13.49 -0.94 7.45
C ALA A 102 13.20 -0.21 8.76
N ARG A 103 14.02 0.80 9.08
CA ARG A 103 13.94 1.57 10.32
C ARG A 103 13.69 3.06 10.11
N HIS A 104 13.81 3.60 8.90
CA HIS A 104 13.70 5.05 8.61
C HIS A 104 13.31 5.30 7.14
N ALA A 105 12.98 6.56 6.80
CA ALA A 105 12.55 6.98 5.46
C ALA A 105 13.48 6.58 4.30
N ASN A 106 14.78 6.45 4.57
CA ASN A 106 15.82 6.13 3.59
C ASN A 106 16.45 4.76 3.80
N SER A 107 15.87 3.89 4.65
CA SER A 107 16.46 2.59 4.98
C SER A 107 15.75 1.41 4.29
N TRP A 108 15.00 1.69 3.22
CA TRP A 108 14.21 0.71 2.50
C TRP A 108 14.40 0.87 1.00
N LYS A 109 14.09 -0.19 0.27
CA LYS A 109 13.92 -0.20 -1.18
C LYS A 109 12.70 -1.05 -1.52
N TRP A 110 12.13 -0.85 -2.70
CA TRP A 110 11.10 -1.75 -3.22
C TRP A 110 11.61 -3.18 -3.20
N TRP A 111 10.76 -4.13 -2.80
CA TRP A 111 11.09 -5.55 -2.82
C TRP A 111 11.49 -5.99 -4.24
N ASP A 112 10.73 -5.53 -5.24
CA ASP A 112 11.04 -5.64 -6.66
C ASP A 112 10.69 -4.31 -7.38
N GLY A 113 11.40 -3.99 -8.46
CA GLY A 113 11.17 -2.77 -9.23
C GLY A 113 9.77 -2.64 -9.83
N SER A 114 9.04 -3.77 -9.98
CA SER A 114 7.67 -3.80 -10.49
C SER A 114 6.59 -3.43 -9.46
N VAL A 115 6.89 -3.45 -8.16
CA VAL A 115 5.91 -3.25 -7.08
C VAL A 115 5.11 -1.95 -7.25
N PRO A 116 5.71 -0.77 -7.47
CA PRO A 116 4.95 0.48 -7.60
C PRO A 116 3.99 0.48 -8.79
N ALA A 117 4.45 -0.05 -9.94
CA ALA A 117 3.63 -0.13 -11.14
C ALA A 117 2.43 -1.06 -10.93
N ARG A 118 2.63 -2.20 -10.25
CA ARG A 118 1.55 -3.16 -9.98
C ARG A 118 0.51 -2.60 -9.02
N LEU A 119 0.91 -1.90 -7.96
CA LEU A 119 -0.03 -1.27 -7.03
C LEU A 119 -0.86 -0.17 -7.70
N LYS A 120 -0.22 0.67 -8.54
CA LYS A 120 -0.93 1.68 -9.34
C LYS A 120 -1.92 1.07 -10.33
N GLN A 121 -1.53 -0.04 -10.96
CA GLN A 121 -2.41 -0.78 -11.86
C GLN A 121 -3.64 -1.32 -11.12
N LEU A 122 -3.45 -1.99 -9.98
CA LEU A 122 -4.57 -2.51 -9.16
C LEU A 122 -5.53 -1.40 -8.76
N TYR A 123 -5.01 -0.25 -8.33
CA TYR A 123 -5.83 0.91 -8.03
C TYR A 123 -6.64 1.38 -9.25
N SER A 124 -6.03 1.43 -10.45
CA SER A 124 -6.75 1.76 -11.69
C SER A 124 -7.78 0.71 -12.13
N GLU A 125 -7.62 -0.54 -11.68
CA GLU A 125 -8.59 -1.65 -11.87
C GLU A 125 -9.73 -1.61 -10.83
N GLY A 126 -9.79 -0.56 -10.01
CA GLY A 126 -10.84 -0.33 -9.02
C GLY A 126 -10.61 -0.99 -7.66
N TYR A 127 -9.40 -1.49 -7.38
CA TYR A 127 -9.10 -2.04 -6.06
C TYR A 127 -8.87 -0.94 -5.03
N LEU A 128 -9.31 -1.20 -3.80
CA LEU A 128 -8.77 -0.55 -2.61
C LEU A 128 -7.43 -1.19 -2.26
N VAL A 129 -6.37 -0.40 -2.19
CA VAL A 129 -5.02 -0.88 -1.86
C VAL A 129 -4.76 -0.66 -0.38
N ILE A 130 -4.51 -1.75 0.34
CA ILE A 130 -4.36 -1.75 1.81
C ILE A 130 -3.05 -2.39 2.21
N ILE A 131 -2.40 -1.84 3.24
CA ILE A 131 -1.19 -2.41 3.83
C ILE A 131 -1.49 -2.80 5.28
N MET A 132 -1.21 -4.05 5.67
CA MET A 132 -1.41 -4.57 7.02
C MET A 132 -0.14 -5.27 7.51
N SER A 133 0.46 -4.80 8.60
CA SER A 133 1.79 -5.24 9.04
C SER A 133 1.88 -5.55 10.54
N ASN A 134 2.70 -6.54 10.92
CA ASN A 134 3.00 -6.87 12.31
C ASN A 134 4.26 -6.13 12.78
N GLN A 135 4.12 -4.97 13.43
CA GLN A 135 5.22 -4.11 13.87
C GLN A 135 5.54 -4.26 15.37
N GLY A 136 5.88 -5.49 15.79
CA GLY A 136 6.05 -5.86 17.21
C GLY A 136 7.15 -5.12 17.98
N ASN A 137 8.06 -4.43 17.27
CA ASN A 137 9.15 -3.65 17.86
C ASN A 137 8.85 -2.14 17.92
N VAL A 138 7.63 -1.73 17.56
CA VAL A 138 7.23 -0.33 17.54
C VAL A 138 6.41 -0.01 18.78
N ILE A 139 6.87 0.95 19.57
CA ILE A 139 6.14 1.45 20.73
C ILE A 139 5.16 2.53 20.25
N PRO A 140 3.83 2.36 20.38
CA PRO A 140 2.81 3.28 19.87
C PRO A 140 2.58 4.46 20.83
N LYS A 141 3.64 5.21 21.12
CA LYS A 141 3.60 6.45 21.91
C LYS A 141 4.17 7.59 21.07
N ALA A 142 3.60 8.80 21.16
CA ALA A 142 3.96 9.92 20.29
C ALA A 142 5.48 10.22 20.28
N GLU A 143 6.13 10.17 21.44
CA GLU A 143 7.57 10.43 21.62
C GLU A 143 8.48 9.25 21.25
N SER A 144 7.91 8.12 20.83
CA SER A 144 8.67 6.92 20.51
C SER A 144 9.47 7.10 19.23
N LYS A 145 10.80 6.97 19.33
CA LYS A 145 11.69 6.93 18.16
C LYS A 145 11.26 5.85 17.17
N SER A 146 10.86 4.67 17.65
CA SER A 146 10.39 3.57 16.80
C SER A 146 9.10 3.89 16.03
N LEU A 147 8.20 4.68 16.62
CA LEU A 147 6.98 5.15 15.95
C LEU A 147 7.31 6.21 14.90
N ALA A 148 8.13 7.21 15.25
CA ALA A 148 8.55 8.26 14.33
C ALA A 148 9.25 7.66 13.09
N ASN A 149 10.09 6.67 13.33
CA ASN A 149 10.76 5.85 12.34
C ASN A 149 9.82 5.13 11.37
N LEU A 150 8.85 4.39 11.91
CA LEU A 150 7.83 3.70 11.12
C LEU A 150 7.04 4.70 10.28
N LYS A 151 6.54 5.77 10.91
CA LYS A 151 5.79 6.82 10.21
C LYS A 151 6.62 7.43 9.08
N ALA A 152 7.89 7.72 9.28
CA ALA A 152 8.77 8.27 8.24
C ALA A 152 8.98 7.28 7.08
N CYS A 153 9.18 5.99 7.37
CA CYS A 153 9.29 4.94 6.35
C CYS A 153 8.01 4.86 5.51
N ILE A 154 6.86 4.67 6.14
CA ILE A 154 5.57 4.56 5.46
C ILE A 154 5.22 5.84 4.71
N SER A 155 5.45 7.02 5.30
CA SER A 155 5.22 8.29 4.59
C SER A 155 6.02 8.38 3.29
N SER A 156 7.25 7.89 3.27
CA SER A 156 8.08 7.85 2.06
C SER A 156 7.54 6.87 1.03
N VAL A 157 7.12 5.66 1.45
CA VAL A 157 6.48 4.66 0.59
C VAL A 157 5.19 5.21 -0.05
N LEU A 158 4.29 5.74 0.76
CA LEU A 158 2.98 6.22 0.31
C LEU A 158 3.11 7.42 -0.64
N ARG A 159 4.04 8.35 -0.38
CA ARG A 159 4.33 9.47 -1.27
C ARG A 159 4.94 9.05 -2.61
N GLN A 160 5.73 7.96 -2.66
CA GLN A 160 6.22 7.44 -3.94
C GLN A 160 5.12 6.75 -4.75
N LEU A 161 4.14 6.14 -4.07
CA LEU A 161 2.98 5.53 -4.72
C LEU A 161 1.97 6.57 -5.20
N ASP A 162 1.80 7.67 -4.46
CA ASP A 162 0.92 8.79 -4.82
C ASP A 162 -0.51 8.32 -5.19
N LEU A 163 -1.06 7.39 -4.40
CA LEU A 163 -2.44 6.88 -4.55
C LEU A 163 -3.09 6.63 -3.19
N PRO A 164 -4.43 6.65 -3.08
CA PRO A 164 -5.14 6.43 -1.82
C PRO A 164 -4.82 5.07 -1.18
N ILE A 165 -4.22 5.07 0.02
CA ILE A 165 -3.82 3.84 0.73
C ILE A 165 -4.17 3.95 2.21
N HIS A 166 -4.74 2.87 2.75
CA HIS A 166 -4.87 2.66 4.19
C HIS A 166 -3.77 1.73 4.69
N PHE A 167 -3.15 2.11 5.79
CA PHE A 167 -2.09 1.37 6.47
C PHE A 167 -2.54 1.03 7.89
N TYR A 168 -2.36 -0.23 8.28
CA TYR A 168 -2.63 -0.75 9.62
C TYR A 168 -1.41 -1.52 10.13
N ALA A 169 -0.98 -1.24 11.36
CA ALA A 169 0.14 -1.93 11.98
C ALA A 169 -0.11 -2.31 13.43
N ALA A 170 -0.10 -3.62 13.71
CA ALA A 170 -0.26 -4.17 15.05
C ALA A 170 1.08 -4.19 15.79
N THR A 171 1.13 -3.59 16.98
CA THR A 171 2.39 -3.44 17.75
C THR A 171 2.58 -4.46 18.87
N ILE A 172 1.52 -5.15 19.28
CA ILE A 172 1.55 -6.14 20.38
C ILE A 172 0.89 -7.45 19.97
N GLN A 173 0.91 -8.44 20.87
CA GLN A 173 0.26 -9.74 20.68
C GLN A 173 -1.21 -9.69 21.13
N ASP A 174 -2.06 -9.06 20.31
CA ASP A 174 -3.49 -8.96 20.57
C ASP A 174 -4.33 -9.34 19.34
N ARG A 175 -5.62 -8.99 19.33
CA ARG A 175 -6.53 -9.31 18.22
C ARG A 175 -6.15 -8.66 16.88
N TYR A 176 -5.35 -7.59 16.86
CA TYR A 176 -4.94 -6.94 15.62
C TYR A 176 -3.76 -7.64 14.97
N ARG A 177 -2.98 -8.42 15.72
CA ARG A 177 -1.80 -9.07 15.19
C ARG A 177 -2.16 -10.27 14.30
N LYS A 178 -1.66 -10.26 13.05
CA LYS A 178 -1.79 -11.41 12.15
C LYS A 178 -1.22 -12.67 12.81
N PRO A 179 -1.88 -13.84 12.69
CA PRO A 179 -2.95 -14.16 11.71
C PRO A 179 -4.38 -13.79 12.14
N ARG A 180 -4.57 -13.04 13.24
CA ARG A 180 -5.92 -12.64 13.67
C ARG A 180 -6.49 -11.55 12.76
N THR A 181 -7.81 -11.50 12.66
CA THR A 181 -8.57 -10.65 11.73
C THR A 181 -8.80 -9.21 12.21
N GLY A 182 -8.27 -8.80 13.36
CA GLY A 182 -8.62 -7.50 13.94
C GLY A 182 -8.26 -6.29 13.08
N MET A 183 -7.16 -6.34 12.31
CA MET A 183 -6.83 -5.27 11.35
C MET A 183 -7.85 -5.20 10.20
N TRP A 184 -8.27 -6.37 9.70
CA TRP A 184 -9.31 -6.48 8.68
C TRP A 184 -10.66 -5.96 9.16
N GLU A 185 -11.11 -6.40 10.33
CA GLU A 185 -12.34 -5.92 10.96
C GLU A 185 -12.30 -4.40 11.19
N LYS A 186 -11.12 -3.85 11.52
CA LYS A 186 -10.97 -2.40 11.70
C LYS A 186 -11.03 -1.64 10.38
N LEU A 187 -10.46 -2.17 9.31
CA LEU A 187 -10.62 -1.63 7.96
C LEU A 187 -12.10 -1.57 7.56
N LEU A 188 -12.84 -2.66 7.75
CA LEU A 188 -14.26 -2.70 7.39
C LEU A 188 -15.09 -1.70 8.20
N ASP A 189 -14.75 -1.50 9.47
CA ASP A 189 -15.39 -0.50 10.35
C ASP A 189 -15.06 0.94 9.90
N ASP A 190 -13.78 1.25 9.63
CA ASP A 190 -13.35 2.60 9.21
C ASP A 190 -13.99 3.03 7.89
N LEU A 191 -14.27 2.08 7.00
CA LEU A 191 -14.80 2.33 5.65
C LEU A 191 -16.26 1.90 5.47
N GLN A 192 -16.92 1.42 6.53
CA GLN A 192 -18.31 0.92 6.50
C GLN A 192 -18.54 -0.17 5.43
N LEU A 193 -17.61 -1.11 5.30
CA LEU A 193 -17.59 -2.12 4.23
C LEU A 193 -18.14 -3.50 4.66
N TYR A 194 -18.73 -3.62 5.85
CA TYR A 194 -19.32 -4.88 6.29
C TYR A 194 -20.41 -5.35 5.32
N GLY A 195 -20.20 -6.53 4.71
CA GLY A 195 -21.12 -7.11 3.73
C GLY A 195 -20.97 -6.60 2.29
N ALA A 196 -20.12 -5.58 2.05
CA ALA A 196 -19.94 -4.96 0.73
C ALA A 196 -18.70 -5.43 -0.05
N VAL A 197 -17.77 -6.13 0.63
CA VAL A 197 -16.53 -6.62 0.02
C VAL A 197 -16.81 -7.84 -0.86
N ASP A 198 -16.33 -7.79 -2.09
CA ASP A 198 -16.22 -8.94 -2.98
C ASP A 198 -15.03 -9.79 -2.53
N MET A 199 -15.30 -10.77 -1.67
CA MET A 199 -14.26 -11.63 -1.10
C MET A 199 -13.64 -12.58 -2.13
N ASP A 200 -14.37 -12.92 -3.20
CA ASP A 200 -13.90 -13.86 -4.22
C ASP A 200 -12.86 -13.21 -5.14
N ASN A 201 -12.98 -11.90 -5.37
CA ASN A 201 -12.03 -11.11 -6.16
C ASN A 201 -11.08 -10.25 -5.31
N SER A 202 -11.17 -10.33 -3.98
CA SER A 202 -10.21 -9.71 -3.06
C SER A 202 -9.08 -10.68 -2.73
N PHE A 203 -7.91 -10.14 -2.37
CA PHE A 203 -6.76 -10.98 -2.03
C PHE A 203 -5.83 -10.33 -1.01
N TYR A 204 -5.06 -11.18 -0.33
CA TYR A 204 -3.97 -10.80 0.55
C TYR A 204 -2.64 -11.36 0.01
N VAL A 205 -1.58 -10.55 0.01
CA VAL A 205 -0.22 -10.97 -0.37
C VAL A 205 0.74 -10.70 0.78
N GLY A 206 1.52 -11.70 1.18
CA GLY A 206 2.55 -11.56 2.20
C GLY A 206 3.67 -12.60 2.07
N ASP A 207 4.82 -12.32 2.68
CA ASP A 207 5.99 -13.19 2.64
C ASP A 207 5.86 -14.37 3.61
N ALA A 208 5.13 -14.19 4.72
CA ALA A 208 4.98 -15.18 5.77
C ALA A 208 3.92 -16.23 5.42
N GLY A 209 4.13 -16.94 4.32
CA GLY A 209 3.22 -17.96 3.79
C GLY A 209 3.43 -19.37 4.38
N GLY A 210 4.38 -19.54 5.29
CA GLY A 210 4.73 -20.84 5.87
C GLY A 210 5.39 -21.80 4.88
N ARG A 211 6.06 -21.29 3.84
CA ARG A 211 6.73 -22.09 2.81
C ARG A 211 7.95 -22.79 3.40
N GLU A 212 8.10 -24.06 3.07
CA GLU A 212 9.29 -24.83 3.45
C GLU A 212 10.55 -24.36 2.73
N LYS A 213 11.70 -24.69 3.33
CA LYS A 213 13.02 -24.44 2.75
C LYS A 213 13.14 -25.12 1.39
N THR A 214 13.76 -24.42 0.45
CA THR A 214 14.19 -24.94 -0.85
C THR A 214 15.71 -24.74 -1.01
N GLU A 215 16.28 -25.15 -2.13
CA GLU A 215 17.71 -24.92 -2.43
C GLU A 215 18.06 -23.43 -2.48
N THR A 216 17.16 -22.59 -2.99
CA THR A 216 17.41 -21.17 -3.26
C THR A 216 16.67 -20.21 -2.32
N ARG A 217 15.78 -20.71 -1.47
CA ARG A 217 14.99 -19.91 -0.53
C ARG A 217 14.98 -20.57 0.86
N PRO A 218 15.27 -19.83 1.94
CA PRO A 218 15.08 -20.34 3.29
C PRO A 218 13.61 -20.68 3.58
N LYS A 219 13.36 -21.38 4.68
CA LYS A 219 12.01 -21.54 5.22
C LYS A 219 11.46 -20.16 5.62
N ASP A 220 10.18 -19.92 5.38
CA ASP A 220 9.53 -18.68 5.82
C ASP A 220 9.59 -18.56 7.35
N HIS A 221 9.77 -17.33 7.82
CA HIS A 221 9.96 -17.06 9.24
C HIS A 221 8.68 -17.27 10.08
N SER A 222 7.50 -17.24 9.44
CA SER A 222 6.20 -17.59 10.02
C SER A 222 5.18 -17.95 8.92
N ASN A 223 3.94 -18.21 9.30
CA ASN A 223 2.81 -18.47 8.42
C ASN A 223 1.65 -17.47 8.64
N CYS A 224 1.91 -16.29 9.19
CA CYS A 224 0.86 -15.39 9.65
C CYS A 224 0.10 -14.65 8.53
N ASP A 225 0.59 -14.69 7.30
CA ASP A 225 -0.03 -14.05 6.13
C ASP A 225 -0.94 -14.99 5.32
N ARG A 226 -0.92 -16.29 5.63
CA ARG A 226 -1.67 -17.34 4.95
C ARG A 226 -3.00 -17.62 5.63
#